data_AF-A0A9D8BPL9-F1
#
_entry.id   AF-A0A9D8BPL9-F1
#
_cell.length_a   1.000
_cell.length_b   1.000
_cell.length_c   1.000
_cell.angle_alpha   90.00
_cell.angle_beta   90.00
_cell.angle_gamma   90.00
#
_symmetry.space_group_name_H-M   'P 1'
#
loop_
_entity.id
_entity.type
_entity.pdbx_description
1 polymer ?
#
loop_
_entity_poly.entity_id
_entity_poly.type
_entity_poly.pdbx_seq_one_letter_code
_entity_poly.pdbx_strand_id
1 'polypeptide(L)'
;MRWQRSNRAANCAIVCLAISLFTPFVPSAVRAASESSATDRWAFQSLVESDWDKQEQRRGRSPSSPDAIRDALERSRQLLDDLRRMPGFPDDPAAEKALERLRGESGNLDSLGEDQRLALYHRARAFSRDLALKNPLLDSRPIVFLKRRRFICQMLHEYLGYFYDYENIEGGGVFILEKPGRSLATRD
;
A
#
# COMPACT_ATOMS: atom_id res chain seq x y z
N MET A 1 -41.07 -3.02 88.11
CA MET A 1 -40.68 -2.63 86.73
C MET A 1 -39.31 -3.22 86.42
N ARG A 2 -39.19 -3.79 85.22
CA ARG A 2 -38.26 -4.82 84.76
C ARG A 2 -36.81 -4.31 84.61
N TRP A 3 -35.85 -5.03 85.20
CA TRP A 3 -34.41 -5.02 84.88
C TRP A 3 -34.14 -6.10 83.82
N GLN A 4 -33.31 -5.83 82.80
CA GLN A 4 -32.23 -6.71 82.32
C GLN A 4 -31.55 -6.23 81.02
N ARG A 5 -30.23 -6.40 81.00
CA ARG A 5 -29.27 -6.28 79.89
C ARG A 5 -29.49 -7.37 78.81
N SER A 6 -29.02 -7.16 77.58
CA SER A 6 -28.07 -8.05 76.84
C SER A 6 -28.04 -7.84 75.30
N ASN A 7 -26.82 -7.68 74.78
CA ASN A 7 -26.17 -8.15 73.52
C ASN A 7 -26.89 -8.29 72.16
N ARG A 8 -26.19 -7.80 71.12
CA ARG A 8 -25.75 -8.48 69.85
C ARG A 8 -25.06 -7.40 68.95
N ALA A 9 -23.75 -7.40 68.70
CA ALA A 9 -22.92 -8.25 67.82
C ALA A 9 -23.20 -8.10 66.30
N ALA A 10 -22.14 -7.68 65.58
CA ALA A 10 -21.76 -7.96 64.18
C ALA A 10 -22.56 -7.32 63.01
N ASN A 11 -21.94 -6.46 62.19
CA ASN A 11 -21.08 -6.90 61.07
C ASN A 11 -20.49 -5.72 60.28
N CYS A 12 -19.22 -5.90 59.89
CA CYS A 12 -18.42 -5.05 59.01
C CYS A 12 -18.93 -5.09 57.56
N ALA A 13 -18.86 -3.95 56.86
CA ALA A 13 -18.61 -3.94 55.42
C ALA A 13 -17.82 -2.67 55.06
N ILE A 14 -16.51 -2.82 54.91
CA ILE A 14 -15.59 -1.85 54.32
C ILE A 14 -15.78 -1.94 52.81
N VAL A 15 -16.20 -0.85 52.17
CA VAL A 15 -16.26 -0.73 50.71
C VAL A 15 -14.88 -0.25 50.24
N CYS A 16 -14.05 -1.17 49.74
CA CYS A 16 -12.84 -0.85 48.99
C CYS A 16 -13.20 -0.61 47.52
N LEU A 17 -13.11 0.64 47.08
CA LEU A 17 -13.24 1.04 45.68
C LEU A 17 -11.92 0.77 44.96
N ALA A 18 -11.79 -0.38 44.30
CA ALA A 18 -10.65 -0.70 43.45
C ALA A 18 -10.88 -0.15 42.03
N ILE A 19 -10.23 0.97 41.70
CA ILE A 19 -10.14 1.47 40.32
C ILE A 19 -9.20 0.53 39.56
N SER A 20 -9.79 -0.37 38.77
CA SER A 20 -9.05 -1.25 37.87
C SER A 20 -8.61 -0.43 36.66
N LEU A 21 -7.34 -0.03 36.62
CA LEU A 21 -6.67 0.37 35.38
C LEU A 21 -6.54 -0.88 34.50
N PHE A 22 -7.55 -1.13 33.68
CA PHE A 22 -7.54 -2.16 32.65
C PHE A 22 -6.61 -1.70 31.53
N THR A 23 -5.31 -1.92 31.67
CA THR A 23 -4.41 -1.90 30.51
C THR A 23 -4.70 -3.16 29.70
N PRO A 24 -5.14 -3.04 28.43
CA PRO A 24 -5.32 -4.22 27.61
C PRO A 24 -3.96 -4.88 27.40
N PHE A 25 -3.76 -6.05 28.00
CA PHE A 25 -2.62 -6.91 27.76
C PHE A 25 -2.71 -7.43 26.32
N VAL A 26 -2.14 -6.69 25.38
CA VAL A 26 -1.97 -7.16 24.00
C VAL A 26 -0.81 -8.16 24.01
N PRO A 27 -1.01 -9.43 23.61
CA PRO A 27 0.06 -10.42 23.58
C PRO A 27 1.22 -9.95 22.70
N SER A 28 2.46 -10.11 23.19
CA SER A 28 3.69 -9.68 22.51
C SER A 28 3.80 -10.15 21.06
N ALA A 29 3.29 -11.36 20.75
CA ALA A 29 3.28 -11.92 19.41
C ALA A 29 2.36 -11.14 18.42
N VAL A 30 1.20 -10.65 18.89
CA VAL A 30 0.29 -9.83 18.07
C VAL A 30 0.91 -8.47 17.77
N ARG A 31 1.62 -7.90 18.76
CA ARG A 31 2.35 -6.64 18.59
C ARG A 31 3.50 -6.78 17.60
N ALA A 32 4.34 -7.81 17.74
CA ALA A 32 5.43 -8.10 16.81
C ALA A 32 4.96 -8.37 15.37
N ALA A 33 3.87 -9.11 15.18
CA ALA A 33 3.28 -9.33 13.85
C ALA A 33 2.73 -8.03 13.24
N SER A 34 2.11 -7.16 14.06
CA SER A 34 1.61 -5.86 13.60
C SER A 34 2.75 -4.90 13.21
N GLU A 35 3.83 -4.87 13.98
CA GLU A 35 5.04 -4.06 13.74
C GLU A 35 5.79 -4.55 12.49
N SER A 36 5.97 -5.87 12.32
CA SER A 36 6.53 -6.45 11.09
C SER A 36 5.72 -6.06 9.86
N SER A 37 4.39 -6.18 9.93
CA SER A 37 3.51 -5.82 8.80
C SER A 37 3.55 -4.33 8.46
N ALA A 38 3.79 -3.45 9.44
CA ALA A 38 3.89 -2.02 9.23
C ALA A 38 5.23 -1.66 8.58
N THR A 39 6.33 -2.25 9.05
CA THR A 39 7.65 -2.12 8.44
C THR A 39 7.64 -2.60 6.99
N ASP A 40 7.01 -3.74 6.70
CA ASP A 40 6.90 -4.26 5.33
C ASP A 40 6.11 -3.33 4.41
N ARG A 41 5.00 -2.74 4.92
CA ARG A 41 4.22 -1.75 4.16
C ARG A 41 5.02 -0.47 3.88
N TRP A 42 5.76 0.03 4.87
CA TRP A 42 6.63 1.18 4.70
C TRP A 42 7.72 0.90 3.66
N ALA A 43 8.43 -0.22 3.78
CA ALA A 43 9.47 -0.62 2.85
C ALA A 43 8.92 -0.75 1.42
N PHE A 44 7.72 -1.32 1.26
CA PHE A 44 7.05 -1.40 -0.03
C PHE A 44 6.69 -0.02 -0.59
N GLN A 45 6.16 0.89 0.23
CA GLN A 45 5.85 2.26 -0.18
C GLN A 45 7.12 3.00 -0.64
N SER A 46 8.22 2.90 0.10
CA SER A 46 9.50 3.50 -0.28
C SER A 46 10.04 2.95 -1.60
N LEU A 47 9.85 1.65 -1.87
CA LEU A 47 10.21 1.05 -3.17
C LEU A 47 9.38 1.62 -4.31
N VAL A 48 8.07 1.83 -4.09
CA VAL A 48 7.16 2.44 -5.08
C VAL A 48 7.57 3.88 -5.39
N GLU A 49 7.83 4.69 -4.36
CA GLU A 49 8.24 6.09 -4.53
C GLU A 49 9.61 6.19 -5.21
N SER A 50 10.57 5.34 -4.82
CA SER A 50 11.88 5.28 -5.49
C SER A 50 11.78 4.90 -6.98
N ASP A 51 10.83 4.04 -7.35
CA ASP A 51 10.59 3.75 -8.77
C ASP A 51 10.01 4.95 -9.51
N TRP A 52 9.10 5.71 -8.89
CA TRP A 52 8.58 6.96 -9.48
C TRP A 52 9.68 7.98 -9.70
N ASP A 53 10.61 8.13 -8.76
CA ASP A 53 11.75 9.03 -8.91
C ASP A 53 12.63 8.61 -10.09
N LYS A 54 12.93 7.31 -10.21
CA LYS A 54 13.68 6.75 -11.35
C LYS A 54 12.96 6.97 -12.68
N GLN A 55 11.62 6.88 -12.71
CA GLN A 55 10.84 7.16 -13.92
C GLN A 55 11.02 8.62 -14.38
N GLU A 56 11.02 9.58 -13.46
CA GLU A 56 11.21 11.00 -13.81
C GLU A 56 12.68 11.31 -14.14
N GLN A 57 13.64 10.68 -13.47
CA GLN A 57 15.07 10.74 -13.81
C GLN A 57 15.33 10.26 -15.24
N ARG A 58 14.68 9.16 -15.70
CA ARG A 58 14.77 8.68 -17.09
C ARG A 58 14.25 9.71 -18.11
N ARG A 59 13.38 10.63 -17.68
CA ARG A 59 12.87 11.74 -18.48
C ARG A 59 13.69 13.03 -18.30
N GLY A 60 14.79 12.98 -17.54
CA GLY A 60 15.69 14.11 -17.33
C GLY A 60 15.12 15.22 -16.43
N ARG A 61 14.18 14.90 -15.54
CA ARG A 61 13.54 15.89 -14.65
C ARG A 61 13.34 15.37 -13.23
N SER A 62 13.12 16.30 -12.31
CA SER A 62 12.79 15.99 -10.91
C SER A 62 11.28 15.74 -10.72
N PRO A 63 10.88 14.83 -9.83
CA PRO A 63 9.51 14.72 -9.32
C PRO A 63 8.90 16.04 -8.83
N SER A 64 9.73 16.93 -8.27
CA SER A 64 9.31 18.25 -7.78
C SER A 64 9.11 19.29 -8.90
N SER A 65 9.36 18.94 -10.16
CA SER A 65 9.19 19.86 -11.29
C SER A 65 7.70 20.10 -11.61
N PRO A 66 7.30 21.34 -11.97
CA PRO A 66 5.92 21.62 -12.38
C PRO A 66 5.41 20.74 -13.52
N ASP A 67 6.27 20.41 -14.49
CA ASP A 67 5.93 19.52 -15.60
C ASP A 67 5.65 18.08 -15.15
N ALA A 68 6.40 17.56 -14.17
CA ALA A 68 6.15 16.23 -13.63
C ALA A 68 4.77 16.11 -12.97
N ILE A 69 4.39 17.14 -12.21
CA ILE A 69 3.08 17.21 -11.55
C ILE A 69 1.95 17.32 -12.57
N ARG A 70 2.08 18.23 -13.55
CA ARG A 70 1.09 18.38 -14.63
C ARG A 70 0.87 17.08 -15.39
N ASP A 71 1.95 16.41 -15.81
CA ASP A 71 1.89 15.14 -16.50
C ASP A 71 1.27 14.02 -15.63
N ALA A 72 1.57 13.97 -14.34
CA ALA A 72 0.99 12.99 -13.43
C ALA A 72 -0.53 13.18 -13.29
N LEU A 73 -1.00 14.42 -13.13
CA LEU A 73 -2.42 14.74 -13.03
C LEU A 73 -3.15 14.46 -14.35
N GLU A 74 -2.56 14.83 -15.48
CA GLU A 74 -3.15 14.59 -16.80
C GLU A 74 -3.28 13.08 -17.09
N ARG A 75 -2.25 12.29 -16.81
CA ARG A 75 -2.33 10.82 -16.91
C ARG A 75 -3.37 10.22 -15.96
N SER A 76 -3.54 10.80 -14.76
CA SER A 76 -4.57 10.35 -13.82
C SER A 76 -5.97 10.59 -14.34
N ARG A 77 -6.21 11.75 -14.96
CA ARG A 77 -7.46 12.09 -15.63
C ARG A 77 -7.77 11.12 -16.76
N GLN A 78 -6.80 10.91 -17.65
CA GLN A 78 -6.93 9.97 -18.77
C GLN A 78 -7.24 8.56 -18.28
N LEU A 79 -6.53 8.08 -17.25
CA LEU A 79 -6.78 6.77 -16.64
C LEU A 79 -8.20 6.67 -16.06
N LEU A 80 -8.68 7.69 -15.34
CA LEU A 80 -10.03 7.69 -14.79
C LEU A 80 -11.08 7.65 -15.91
N ASP A 81 -10.89 8.44 -16.96
CA ASP A 81 -11.76 8.46 -18.14
C ASP A 81 -11.80 7.09 -18.84
N ASP A 82 -10.65 6.43 -19.00
CA ASP A 82 -10.56 5.11 -19.61
C ASP A 82 -11.20 4.02 -18.74
N LEU A 83 -10.99 4.06 -17.43
CA LEU A 83 -11.62 3.14 -16.49
C LEU A 83 -13.16 3.29 -16.50
N ARG A 84 -13.68 4.51 -16.57
CA ARG A 84 -15.14 4.75 -16.69
C ARG A 84 -15.76 4.16 -17.95
N ARG A 85 -15.01 4.09 -19.05
CA ARG A 85 -15.46 3.47 -20.30
C ARG A 85 -15.39 1.95 -20.24
N MET A 86 -14.72 1.39 -19.23
CA MET A 86 -14.52 -0.04 -19.09
C MET A 86 -15.76 -0.74 -18.53
N PRO A 87 -16.23 -1.83 -19.15
CA PRO A 87 -17.32 -2.62 -18.58
C PRO A 87 -16.95 -3.16 -17.19
N GLY A 88 -17.85 -2.97 -16.22
CA GLY A 88 -17.68 -3.49 -14.86
C GLY A 88 -16.84 -2.60 -13.93
N PHE A 89 -16.36 -1.45 -14.38
CA PHE A 89 -15.79 -0.45 -13.47
C PHE A 89 -16.93 0.25 -12.71
N PRO A 90 -16.90 0.29 -11.36
CA PRO A 90 -17.94 0.96 -10.59
C PRO A 90 -17.88 2.48 -10.80
N ASP A 91 -19.03 3.14 -10.73
CA ASP A 91 -19.03 4.60 -10.64
C ASP A 91 -18.35 5.03 -9.33
N ASP A 92 -17.44 6.01 -9.44
CA ASP A 92 -16.61 6.47 -8.34
C ASP A 92 -16.57 8.01 -8.31
N PRO A 93 -17.63 8.65 -7.79
CA PRO A 93 -17.67 10.12 -7.66
C PRO A 93 -16.63 10.64 -6.67
N ALA A 94 -16.13 9.79 -5.75
CA ALA A 94 -15.07 10.18 -4.82
C ALA A 94 -13.73 10.33 -5.55
N ALA A 95 -13.44 9.47 -6.54
CA ALA A 95 -12.27 9.61 -7.39
C ALA A 95 -12.28 10.91 -8.19
N GLU A 96 -13.43 11.31 -8.74
CA GLU A 96 -13.57 12.58 -9.47
C GLU A 96 -13.25 13.77 -8.56
N LYS A 97 -13.88 13.80 -7.38
CA LYS A 97 -13.69 14.89 -6.42
C LYS A 97 -12.23 14.95 -5.92
N ALA A 98 -11.59 13.81 -5.75
CA ALA A 98 -10.19 13.75 -5.37
C ALA A 98 -9.27 14.28 -6.48
N LEU A 99 -9.52 13.93 -7.75
CA LEU A 99 -8.78 14.46 -8.89
C LEU A 99 -8.95 15.97 -9.02
N GLU A 100 -10.18 16.48 -8.92
CA GLU A 100 -10.46 17.91 -9.00
C GLU A 100 -9.78 18.70 -7.87
N ARG A 101 -9.76 18.14 -6.66
CA ARG A 101 -8.98 18.72 -5.55
C ARG A 101 -7.50 18.81 -5.88
N LEU A 102 -6.90 17.73 -6.39
CA LEU A 102 -5.47 17.71 -6.74
C LEU A 102 -5.16 18.69 -7.88
N ARG A 103 -6.06 18.84 -8.86
CA ARG A 103 -5.93 19.83 -9.93
C ARG A 103 -6.05 21.26 -9.39
N GLY A 104 -6.98 21.52 -8.47
CA GLY A 104 -7.11 22.81 -7.81
C GLY A 104 -5.85 23.21 -7.04
N GLU A 105 -5.24 22.27 -6.31
CA GLU A 105 -3.97 22.47 -5.60
C GLU A 105 -2.78 22.73 -6.57
N SER A 106 -2.89 22.30 -7.82
CA SER A 106 -1.88 22.55 -8.87
C SER A 106 -2.04 23.87 -9.62
N GLY A 107 -3.05 24.69 -9.30
CA GLY A 107 -3.36 25.91 -10.06
C GLY A 107 -2.24 26.97 -10.09
N ASN A 108 -1.33 26.96 -9.10
CA ASN A 108 -0.17 27.84 -9.08
C ASN A 108 1.08 27.13 -8.52
N LEU A 109 1.61 26.16 -9.28
CA LEU A 109 2.80 25.38 -8.89
C LEU A 109 4.05 26.23 -8.66
N ASP A 110 4.17 27.37 -9.33
CA ASP A 110 5.34 28.24 -9.23
C ASP A 110 5.39 28.97 -7.88
N SER A 111 4.23 29.16 -7.24
CA SER A 111 4.15 29.72 -5.87
C SER A 111 4.48 28.72 -4.76
N LEU A 112 4.50 27.42 -5.07
CA LEU A 112 4.76 26.38 -4.09
C LEU A 112 6.27 26.21 -3.83
N GLY A 113 6.62 25.86 -2.60
CA GLY A 113 7.97 25.38 -2.29
C GLY A 113 8.27 24.03 -2.94
N GLU A 114 9.55 23.66 -3.01
CA GLU A 114 9.95 22.38 -3.61
C GLU A 114 9.33 21.17 -2.89
N ASP A 115 9.37 21.15 -1.56
CA ASP A 115 8.79 20.07 -0.75
C ASP A 115 7.28 19.96 -0.95
N GLN A 116 6.59 21.09 -1.12
CA GLN A 116 5.14 21.12 -1.37
C GLN A 116 4.82 20.56 -2.76
N ARG A 117 5.63 20.90 -3.76
CA ARG A 117 5.54 20.33 -5.11
C ARG A 117 5.79 18.82 -5.09
N LEU A 118 6.83 18.37 -4.39
CA LEU A 118 7.14 16.96 -4.24
C LEU A 118 5.98 16.19 -3.56
N ALA A 119 5.42 16.73 -2.48
CA ALA A 119 4.28 16.14 -1.79
C ALA A 119 3.02 16.08 -2.69
N LEU A 120 2.79 17.10 -3.53
CA LEU A 120 1.70 17.09 -4.51
C LEU A 120 1.93 16.04 -5.60
N TYR A 121 3.17 15.90 -6.10
CA TYR A 121 3.54 14.86 -7.04
C TYR A 121 3.26 13.45 -6.50
N HIS A 122 3.72 13.15 -5.28
CA HIS A 122 3.47 11.84 -4.66
C HIS A 122 1.98 11.56 -4.47
N ARG A 123 1.20 12.56 -4.04
CA ARG A 123 -0.26 12.41 -3.93
C ARG A 123 -0.94 12.16 -5.28
N ALA A 124 -0.51 12.84 -6.34
CA ALA A 124 -1.02 12.60 -7.69
C ALA A 124 -0.69 11.17 -8.17
N ARG A 125 0.54 10.71 -7.96
CA ARG A 125 0.98 9.35 -8.35
C ARG A 125 0.32 8.25 -7.52
N ALA A 126 0.14 8.47 -6.22
CA ALA A 126 -0.59 7.57 -5.35
C ALA A 126 -2.05 7.44 -5.81
N PHE A 127 -2.69 8.57 -6.15
CA PHE A 127 -4.03 8.57 -6.73
C PHE A 127 -4.11 7.77 -8.04
N SER A 128 -3.21 7.98 -9.00
CA SER A 128 -3.20 7.19 -10.25
C SER A 128 -3.01 5.70 -9.96
N ARG A 129 -2.14 5.36 -9.01
CA ARG A 129 -1.87 3.98 -8.63
C ARG A 129 -3.11 3.33 -8.02
N ASP A 130 -3.78 4.00 -7.07
CA ASP A 130 -4.99 3.45 -6.45
C ASP A 130 -6.12 3.29 -7.48
N LEU A 131 -6.24 4.20 -8.46
CA LEU A 131 -7.15 4.02 -9.59
C LEU A 131 -6.79 2.80 -10.43
N ALA A 132 -5.52 2.63 -10.80
CA ALA A 132 -5.07 1.51 -11.61
C ALA A 132 -5.35 0.16 -10.92
N LEU A 133 -5.24 0.11 -9.60
CA LEU A 133 -5.52 -1.10 -8.81
C LEU A 133 -7.02 -1.40 -8.65
N LYS A 134 -7.91 -0.45 -8.94
CA LYS A 134 -9.36 -0.67 -9.07
C LYS A 134 -9.76 -1.20 -10.45
N ASN A 135 -8.80 -1.41 -11.36
CA ASN A 135 -9.10 -1.96 -12.68
C ASN A 135 -9.72 -3.37 -12.53
N PRO A 136 -10.92 -3.64 -13.09
CA PRO A 136 -11.62 -4.92 -12.93
C PRO A 136 -10.84 -6.15 -13.42
N LEU A 137 -9.85 -5.97 -14.31
CA LEU A 137 -8.97 -7.05 -14.76
C LEU A 137 -7.89 -7.42 -13.73
N LEU A 138 -7.53 -6.49 -12.87
CA LEU A 138 -6.47 -6.64 -11.86
C LEU A 138 -7.02 -6.80 -10.45
N ASP A 139 -8.22 -6.28 -10.19
CA ASP A 139 -8.78 -6.20 -8.85
C ASP A 139 -8.87 -7.58 -8.20
N SER A 140 -8.13 -7.71 -7.10
CA SER A 140 -8.20 -8.82 -6.14
C SER A 140 -7.90 -10.21 -6.72
N ARG A 141 -7.20 -10.30 -7.86
CA ARG A 141 -6.79 -11.57 -8.47
C ARG A 141 -5.27 -11.77 -8.32
N PRO A 142 -4.80 -12.95 -7.89
CA PRO A 142 -3.39 -13.28 -7.94
C PRO A 142 -2.86 -13.22 -9.37
N ILE A 143 -1.63 -12.74 -9.55
CA ILE A 143 -0.96 -12.70 -10.86
C ILE A 143 0.05 -13.83 -10.93
N VAL A 144 -0.12 -14.71 -11.93
CA VAL A 144 0.88 -15.71 -12.29
C VAL A 144 1.92 -15.04 -13.19
N PHE A 145 3.20 -15.16 -12.87
CA PHE A 145 4.28 -14.63 -13.69
C PHE A 145 5.50 -15.56 -13.66
N LEU A 146 6.33 -15.44 -14.69
CA LEU A 146 7.53 -16.24 -14.83
C LEU A 146 8.76 -15.41 -14.46
N LYS A 147 9.53 -15.85 -13.45
CA LYS A 147 10.88 -15.33 -13.23
C LYS A 147 11.84 -16.11 -14.12
N ARG A 148 12.66 -15.39 -14.89
CA ARG A 148 13.69 -15.98 -15.76
C ARG A 148 15.06 -15.35 -15.46
N ARG A 149 16.10 -16.16 -15.34
CA ARG A 149 17.49 -15.68 -15.39
C ARG A 149 17.85 -15.41 -16.85
N ARG A 150 18.08 -14.14 -17.19
CA ARG A 150 18.63 -13.77 -18.51
C ARG A 150 20.14 -14.00 -18.49
N PHE A 151 20.65 -14.78 -19.43
CA PHE A 151 22.09 -14.87 -19.77
C PHE A 151 22.27 -14.25 -21.20
N ILE A 152 23.52 -14.10 -21.63
CA ILE A 152 23.93 -13.13 -22.67
C ILE A 152 23.49 -13.50 -24.11
N CYS A 153 23.11 -14.76 -24.40
CA CYS A 153 22.86 -15.26 -25.76
C CYS A 153 21.40 -15.72 -26.00
N GLN A 154 20.48 -14.77 -26.18
CA GLN A 154 19.02 -15.03 -26.23
C GLN A 154 18.53 -15.86 -27.42
N MET A 155 19.27 -15.89 -28.54
CA MET A 155 18.84 -16.53 -29.79
C MET A 155 18.82 -18.08 -29.75
N LEU A 156 19.72 -18.73 -28.99
CA LEU A 156 19.73 -20.19 -28.87
C LEU A 156 18.82 -20.73 -27.74
N HIS A 157 18.26 -19.84 -26.91
CA HIS A 157 17.69 -20.24 -25.63
C HIS A 157 16.23 -20.64 -25.63
N GLU A 158 15.46 -20.17 -26.60
CA GLU A 158 14.10 -20.65 -26.76
C GLU A 158 14.12 -22.14 -27.08
N TYR A 159 15.15 -22.64 -27.77
CA TYR A 159 15.25 -24.07 -28.08
C TYR A 159 15.85 -24.91 -26.93
N LEU A 160 16.88 -24.42 -26.25
CA LEU A 160 17.53 -25.16 -25.15
C LEU A 160 16.71 -25.12 -23.84
N GLY A 161 16.17 -23.96 -23.45
CA GLY A 161 15.45 -23.80 -22.19
C GLY A 161 14.12 -24.56 -22.08
N TYR A 162 13.53 -25.03 -23.19
CA TYR A 162 12.33 -25.88 -23.16
C TYR A 162 12.63 -27.38 -23.12
N PHE A 163 13.80 -27.82 -23.60
CA PHE A 163 14.04 -29.24 -23.89
C PHE A 163 15.30 -29.83 -23.23
N TYR A 164 16.26 -29.01 -22.79
CA TYR A 164 17.52 -29.49 -22.21
C TYR A 164 18.07 -28.53 -21.14
N ASP A 165 18.16 -29.00 -19.90
CA ASP A 165 18.90 -28.32 -18.83
C ASP A 165 20.41 -28.58 -19.02
N TYR A 166 20.98 -27.89 -20.01
CA TYR A 166 22.35 -28.13 -20.47
C TYR A 166 23.43 -27.57 -19.52
N GLU A 167 23.09 -26.66 -18.59
CA GLU A 167 24.06 -26.00 -17.70
C GLU A 167 23.60 -25.86 -16.25
N ASN A 168 22.60 -26.62 -15.80
CA ASN A 168 21.96 -26.41 -14.49
C ASN A 168 21.56 -24.94 -14.34
N ILE A 169 20.73 -24.45 -15.26
CA ILE A 169 20.24 -23.07 -15.23
C ILE A 169 19.17 -22.97 -14.13
N GLU A 170 19.58 -23.24 -12.89
CA GLU A 170 18.85 -22.95 -11.68
C GLU A 170 18.67 -21.43 -11.58
N GLY A 171 17.47 -21.01 -11.22
CA GLY A 171 17.10 -19.59 -11.16
C GLY A 171 16.03 -19.24 -12.18
N GLY A 172 14.80 -19.59 -11.84
CA GLY A 172 13.62 -19.28 -12.60
C GLY A 172 12.43 -20.00 -11.98
N GLY A 173 11.24 -19.81 -12.55
CA GLY A 173 10.06 -20.52 -12.09
C GLY A 173 8.79 -19.74 -12.36
N VAL A 174 7.68 -20.47 -12.26
CA VAL A 174 6.36 -19.88 -12.22
C VAL A 174 6.11 -19.44 -10.78
N PHE A 175 5.69 -18.20 -10.59
CA PHE A 175 5.39 -17.63 -9.29
C PHE A 175 4.01 -16.99 -9.33
N ILE A 176 3.39 -16.96 -8.16
CA ILE A 176 2.10 -16.31 -7.95
C ILE A 176 2.34 -15.12 -7.01
N LEU A 177 1.95 -13.93 -7.49
CA LEU A 177 1.86 -12.72 -6.69
C LEU A 177 0.47 -12.68 -6.05
N GLU A 178 0.39 -12.98 -4.75
CA GLU A 178 -0.87 -13.12 -4.02
C GLU A 178 -1.68 -11.82 -3.95
N LYS A 179 -0.99 -10.70 -3.73
CA LYS A 179 -1.62 -9.38 -3.55
C LYS A 179 -0.96 -8.34 -4.46
N PRO A 180 -1.22 -8.39 -5.77
CA PRO A 180 -0.65 -7.46 -6.72
C PRO A 180 -0.86 -6.00 -6.31
N GLY A 181 0.19 -5.19 -6.41
CA GLY A 181 0.13 -3.78 -6.05
C GLY A 181 0.06 -3.47 -4.55
N ARG A 182 0.00 -4.47 -3.67
CA ARG A 182 -0.03 -4.27 -2.20
C ARG A 182 1.11 -4.98 -1.47
N SER A 183 1.72 -6.00 -2.07
CA SER A 183 2.86 -6.74 -1.52
C SER A 183 3.75 -7.29 -2.63
N LEU A 184 5.01 -7.58 -2.31
CA LEU A 184 5.95 -8.33 -3.16
C LEU A 184 6.04 -9.81 -2.78
N ALA A 185 5.26 -10.27 -1.81
CA ALA A 185 5.25 -11.67 -1.39
C ALA A 185 4.79 -12.58 -2.54
N THR A 186 5.57 -13.63 -2.81
CA THR A 186 5.28 -14.62 -3.86
C THR A 186 5.26 -16.03 -3.31
N ARG A 187 4.43 -16.89 -3.88
CA ARG A 187 4.56 -18.35 -3.76
C ARG A 187 4.94 -18.96 -5.11
N ASP A 188 5.53 -20.14 -5.06
CA ASP A 188 5.80 -21.02 -6.21
C ASP A 188 4.57 -21.86 -6.60
#